data_AF-A0A9D2J8K9-F1
#
_entry.id   AF-A0A9D2J8K9-F1
#
_cell.length_a   1.000
_cell.length_b   1.000
_cell.length_c   1.000
_cell.angle_alpha   90.00
_cell.angle_beta   90.00
_cell.angle_gamma   90.00
#
_symmetry.space_group_name_H-M   'P 1'
#
loop_
_entity.id
_entity.type
_entity.pdbx_description
1 polymer ?
#
loop_
_entity_poly.entity_id
_entity_poly.type
_entity_poly.pdbx_seq_one_letter_code
_entity_poly.pdbx_strand_id
1 'polypeptide(L)'
;MAEARIIYNPGKLVMKMFYRKMNQESRQELAERKYDAVGLFQTTVSGVLYYADRVAKVSNVYPVEINGSCPQHIITLAFFGETAAVETAMKMVIQEEKERKNRLI
;
A
#
# COMPACT_ATOMS: atom_id res chain seq x y z
N MET A 1 3.89 16.22 1.39
CA MET A 1 2.83 15.57 2.21
C MET A 1 2.86 14.08 1.89
N ALA A 2 2.64 13.19 2.86
CA ALA A 2 2.49 11.77 2.54
C ALA A 2 1.08 11.59 1.97
N GLU A 3 0.98 11.16 0.71
CA GLU A 3 -0.30 10.94 0.06
C GLU A 3 -0.82 9.55 0.45
N ALA A 4 -2.02 9.54 1.04
CA ALA A 4 -2.69 8.33 1.50
C ALA A 4 -4.16 8.33 1.04
N ARG A 5 -4.60 7.21 0.43
CA ARG A 5 -5.96 7.03 -0.08
C ARG A 5 -6.44 5.60 0.17
N ILE A 6 -7.75 5.40 0.29
CA ILE A 6 -8.37 4.07 0.33
C ILE A 6 -9.35 3.99 -0.83
N ILE A 7 -9.29 2.89 -1.58
CA ILE A 7 -10.25 2.53 -2.62
C ILE A 7 -11.08 1.37 -2.09
N TYR A 8 -12.36 1.62 -1.83
CA TYR A 8 -13.32 0.58 -1.47
C TYR A 8 -13.88 -0.07 -2.73
N ASN A 9 -14.02 -1.38 -2.70
CA ASN A 9 -14.53 -2.23 -3.77
C ASN A 9 -13.97 -1.84 -5.16
N PRO A 10 -12.64 -1.96 -5.36
CA PRO A 10 -12.00 -1.49 -6.59
C PRO A 10 -12.60 -2.17 -7.83
N GLY A 11 -13.15 -1.37 -8.74
CA GLY A 11 -13.71 -1.88 -9.99
C GLY A 11 -12.68 -2.55 -10.90
N LYS A 12 -13.15 -3.38 -11.83
CA LYS A 12 -12.30 -4.14 -12.77
C LYS A 12 -11.32 -3.26 -13.56
N LEU A 13 -11.73 -2.05 -13.94
CA LEU A 13 -10.87 -1.11 -14.67
C LEU A 13 -9.70 -0.63 -13.81
N VAL A 14 -9.94 -0.31 -12.54
CA VAL A 14 -8.91 0.10 -11.59
C VAL A 14 -7.95 -1.07 -11.32
N MET A 15 -8.48 -2.28 -11.14
CA MET A 15 -7.65 -3.47 -10.98
C MET A 15 -6.71 -3.72 -12.17
N LYS A 16 -7.18 -3.52 -13.41
CA LYS A 16 -6.30 -3.55 -14.59
C LYS A 16 -5.17 -2.52 -14.51
N MET A 17 -5.39 -1.36 -13.89
CA MET A 17 -4.32 -0.36 -13.70
C MET A 17 -3.28 -0.86 -12.69
N PHE A 18 -3.72 -1.46 -11.59
CA PHE A 18 -2.84 -2.09 -10.60
C PHE A 18 -1.97 -3.18 -11.22
N TYR A 19 -2.57 -4.12 -11.97
CA TYR A 19 -1.86 -5.24 -12.57
C TYR A 19 -0.75 -4.81 -13.54
N ARG A 20 -0.90 -3.67 -14.22
CA ARG A 20 0.16 -3.12 -15.09
C ARG A 20 1.35 -2.55 -14.33
N LYS A 21 1.17 -2.21 -13.05
CA LYS A 21 2.17 -1.54 -12.22
C LYS A 21 2.84 -2.46 -11.20
N MET A 22 2.31 -3.65 -10.96
CA MET A 22 2.92 -4.65 -10.08
C MET A 22 3.74 -5.69 -10.85
N ASN A 23 4.71 -6.32 -10.17
CA ASN A 23 5.49 -7.42 -10.72
C ASN A 23 4.61 -8.67 -10.96
N GLN A 24 5.13 -9.68 -11.66
CA GLN A 24 4.34 -10.87 -12.00
C GLN A 24 3.96 -11.71 -10.77
N GLU A 25 4.89 -11.87 -9.83
CA GLU A 25 4.67 -12.63 -8.59
C GLU A 25 3.51 -12.06 -7.77
N SER A 26 3.49 -10.74 -7.56
CA SER A 26 2.41 -10.05 -6.84
C SER A 26 1.05 -10.23 -7.52
N ARG A 27 1.01 -10.34 -8.86
CA ARG A 27 -0.25 -10.58 -9.59
C ARG A 27 -0.79 -11.97 -9.31
N GLN A 28 0.08 -12.98 -9.29
CA GLN A 28 -0.29 -14.37 -9.05
C GLN A 28 -0.80 -14.53 -7.62
N GLU A 29 -0.05 -14.01 -6.66
CA GLU A 29 -0.44 -14.03 -5.25
C GLU A 29 -1.76 -13.29 -5.01
N LEU A 30 -1.96 -12.13 -5.64
CA LEU A 30 -3.19 -11.36 -5.49
C LEU A 30 -4.39 -12.03 -6.17
N ALA A 31 -4.19 -12.85 -7.21
CA ALA A 31 -5.26 -13.57 -7.88
C ALA A 31 -5.89 -14.67 -7.00
N GLU A 32 -5.12 -15.21 -6.06
CA GLU A 32 -5.57 -16.25 -5.12
C GLU A 32 -6.18 -15.67 -3.84
N ARG A 33 -6.01 -14.36 -3.60
CA ARG A 33 -6.44 -13.67 -2.39
C ARG A 33 -7.80 -13.00 -2.56
N LYS A 34 -8.60 -13.04 -1.49
CA LYS A 34 -9.81 -12.23 -1.37
C LYS A 34 -9.44 -10.84 -0.82
N TYR A 35 -9.97 -9.81 -1.45
CA TYR A 35 -9.86 -8.42 -0.99
C TYR A 35 -11.09 -7.65 -1.45
N ASP A 36 -11.49 -6.65 -0.66
CA ASP A 36 -12.58 -5.73 -0.98
C ASP A 36 -12.16 -4.26 -0.85
N ALA A 37 -10.94 -3.99 -0.40
CA ALA A 37 -10.36 -2.65 -0.32
C ALA A 37 -8.88 -2.65 -0.68
N VAL A 38 -8.40 -1.46 -1.10
CA VAL A 38 -7.00 -1.19 -1.38
C VAL A 38 -6.58 0.12 -0.74
N GLY A 39 -5.64 0.05 0.21
CA GLY A 39 -4.97 1.23 0.76
C GLY A 39 -3.81 1.63 -0.14
N LEU A 40 -3.60 2.92 -0.35
CA LEU A 40 -2.46 3.46 -1.10
C LEU A 40 -1.70 4.43 -0.23
N PHE A 41 -0.39 4.24 -0.13
CA PHE A 41 0.49 5.04 0.70
C PHE A 41 1.79 5.35 -0.04
N GLN A 42 2.08 6.63 -0.25
CA GLN A 42 3.32 7.07 -0.87
C GLN A 42 4.43 7.28 0.15
N THR A 43 5.60 6.67 -0.10
CA THR A 43 6.76 6.75 0.78
C THR A 43 8.07 6.54 0.02
N THR A 44 9.22 6.60 0.70
CA THR A 44 10.53 6.35 0.08
C THR A 44 10.76 4.87 -0.19
N VAL A 45 11.77 4.51 -0.98
CA VAL A 45 12.20 3.10 -1.19
C VAL A 45 12.37 2.35 0.14
N SER A 46 13.10 2.94 1.10
CA SER A 46 13.28 2.35 2.43
C SER A 46 11.97 2.27 3.22
N GLY A 47 11.11 3.28 3.06
CA GLY A 47 9.77 3.28 3.65
C GLY A 47 8.91 2.14 3.13
N VAL A 48 8.97 1.81 1.84
CA VAL A 48 8.21 0.69 1.26
C VAL A 48 8.54 -0.60 1.99
N LEU A 49 9.83 -0.93 2.13
CA LEU A 49 10.26 -2.15 2.81
C LEU A 49 9.84 -2.17 4.29
N TYR A 50 10.04 -1.04 4.98
CA TYR A 50 9.69 -0.89 6.39
C TYR A 50 8.19 -1.07 6.64
N TYR A 51 7.36 -0.30 5.93
CA TYR A 51 5.91 -0.32 6.14
C TYR A 51 5.27 -1.60 5.59
N ALA A 52 5.80 -2.21 4.53
CA ALA A 52 5.31 -3.50 4.04
C ALA A 52 5.46 -4.60 5.10
N ASP A 53 6.66 -4.75 5.68
CA ASP A 53 6.90 -5.71 6.77
C ASP A 53 6.05 -5.42 8.00
N ARG A 54 5.96 -4.15 8.38
CA ARG A 54 5.21 -3.72 9.56
C ARG A 54 3.73 -4.04 9.42
N VAL A 55 3.12 -3.62 8.31
CA VAL A 55 1.69 -3.77 8.05
C VAL A 55 1.29 -5.25 7.93
N ALA A 56 2.11 -6.06 7.26
CA ALA A 56 1.87 -7.49 7.11
C ALA A 56 1.86 -8.25 8.45
N LYS A 57 2.54 -7.73 9.49
CA LYS A 57 2.57 -8.31 10.84
C LYS A 57 1.40 -7.90 11.72
N VAL A 58 0.74 -6.78 11.43
CA VAL A 58 -0.29 -6.20 12.31
C VAL A 58 -1.71 -6.30 11.76
N SER A 59 -1.85 -6.58 10.47
CA SER A 59 -3.14 -6.63 9.78
C SER A 59 -3.13 -7.67 8.67
N ASN A 60 -4.29 -8.28 8.41
CA ASN A 60 -4.45 -9.24 7.33
C ASN A 60 -4.59 -8.53 5.98
N VAL A 61 -3.49 -7.92 5.51
CA VAL A 61 -3.40 -7.30 4.19
C VAL A 61 -2.15 -7.79 3.47
N TYR A 62 -2.23 -7.77 2.14
CA TYR A 62 -1.13 -8.09 1.26
C TYR A 62 -0.51 -6.78 0.71
N PRO A 63 0.68 -6.38 1.18
CA PRO A 63 1.38 -5.23 0.66
C PRO A 63 1.97 -5.52 -0.72
N VAL A 64 1.78 -4.61 -1.67
CA VAL A 64 2.28 -4.70 -3.03
C VAL A 64 2.92 -3.37 -3.42
N GLU A 65 4.15 -3.45 -3.92
CA GLU A 65 4.82 -2.32 -4.51
C GLU A 65 4.20 -1.94 -5.86
N ILE A 66 3.81 -0.68 -6.01
CA ILE A 66 3.27 -0.13 -7.24
C ILE A 66 4.35 0.68 -7.95
N ASN A 67 4.87 0.12 -9.04
CA ASN A 67 5.90 0.75 -9.83
C ASN A 67 5.37 2.04 -10.49
N GLY A 68 5.99 3.16 -10.11
CA GLY A 68 5.82 4.46 -10.75
C GLY A 68 6.81 4.66 -11.89
N SER A 69 6.50 5.60 -12.78
CA SER A 69 7.46 6.11 -13.76
C SER A 69 8.27 7.30 -13.22
N CYS A 70 8.08 7.66 -11.94
CA CYS A 70 8.70 8.85 -11.37
C CYS A 70 10.14 8.54 -10.93
N PRO A 71 11.15 9.30 -11.41
CA PRO A 71 12.56 9.04 -11.13
C PRO A 71 13.02 9.46 -9.72
N GLN A 72 12.18 10.14 -8.93
CA GLN A 72 12.54 10.65 -7.61
C GLN A 72 12.04 9.74 -6.49
N HIS A 73 12.79 8.70 -6.13
CA HIS A 73 12.83 7.92 -4.85
C HIS A 73 11.52 7.61 -4.05
N ILE A 74 10.35 8.00 -4.54
CA ILE A 74 9.03 7.90 -3.91
C ILE A 74 8.25 6.85 -4.68
N ILE A 75 7.79 5.86 -3.94
CA ILE A 75 7.10 4.68 -4.44
C ILE A 75 5.76 4.58 -3.73
N THR A 76 4.75 4.11 -4.46
CA THR A 76 3.43 3.86 -3.88
C THR A 76 3.37 2.43 -3.39
N LEU A 77 3.07 2.25 -2.11
CA LEU A 77 2.76 0.96 -1.50
C LEU A 77 1.24 0.78 -1.48
N ALA A 78 0.76 -0.34 -2.01
CA ALA A 78 -0.64 -0.71 -1.99
C ALA A 78 -0.90 -1.82 -0.96
N PHE A 79 -1.95 -1.72 -0.16
CA PHE A 79 -2.36 -2.73 0.81
C PHE A 79 -3.68 -3.35 0.39
N PHE A 80 -3.66 -4.60 -0.09
CA PHE A 80 -4.87 -5.31 -0.52
C PHE A 80 -5.42 -6.16 0.62
N GLY A 81 -6.70 -6.04 0.94
CA GLY A 81 -7.31 -6.89 1.96
C GLY A 81 -8.79 -6.59 2.17
N GLU A 82 -9.32 -7.10 3.28
CA GLU A 82 -10.65 -6.72 3.77
C GLU A 82 -10.64 -5.28 4.27
N THR A 83 -11.79 -4.61 4.18
CA THR A 83 -11.95 -3.19 4.43
C THR A 83 -11.45 -2.81 5.83
N ALA A 84 -11.83 -3.57 6.86
CA ALA A 84 -11.38 -3.33 8.22
C ALA A 84 -9.86 -3.50 8.40
N ALA A 85 -9.26 -4.48 7.72
CA ALA A 85 -7.82 -4.72 7.76
C ALA A 85 -7.06 -3.59 7.07
N VAL A 86 -7.54 -3.13 5.90
CA VAL A 86 -6.97 -2.01 5.15
C VAL A 86 -7.07 -0.71 5.93
N GLU A 87 -8.22 -0.41 6.55
CA GLU A 87 -8.35 0.78 7.39
C GLU A 87 -7.39 0.77 8.57
N THR A 88 -7.21 -0.39 9.20
CA THR A 88 -6.29 -0.57 10.33
C THR A 88 -4.84 -0.34 9.90
N ALA A 89 -4.43 -0.96 8.78
CA ALA A 89 -3.12 -0.75 8.17
C ALA A 89 -2.87 0.74 7.86
N MET A 90 -3.83 1.40 7.22
CA MET A 90 -3.73 2.79 6.80
C MET A 90 -3.64 3.75 7.99
N LYS A 91 -4.45 3.54 9.04
CA LYS A 91 -4.37 4.33 10.29
C LYS A 91 -2.98 4.26 10.90
N MET A 92 -2.40 3.06 10.97
CA MET A 92 -1.06 2.85 11.52
C MET A 92 0.01 3.60 10.73
N VAL A 93 0.11 3.39 9.41
CA VAL A 93 1.19 4.00 8.61
C VAL A 93 1.06 5.52 8.55
N ILE A 94 -0.15 6.07 8.53
CA ILE A 94 -0.39 7.52 8.57
C ILE A 94 0.07 8.09 9.92
N GLN A 95 -0.23 7.41 11.02
CA GLN A 95 0.16 7.86 12.36
C GLN A 95 1.68 7.82 12.54
N GLU A 96 2.33 6.72 12.19
CA GLU A 96 3.79 6.59 12.28
C GLU A 96 4.52 7.60 11.38
N GLU A 97 4.02 7.85 10.17
CA GLU A 97 4.59 8.84 9.26
C GLU A 97 4.48 10.27 9.80
N LYS A 98 3.37 10.60 10.48
CA LYS A 98 3.21 11.88 11.19
C LYS A 98 4.20 12.01 12.34
N GLU A 99 4.33 10.98 13.16
CA GLU A 99 5.26 10.96 14.29
C GLU A 99 6.72 11.06 13.83
N ARG A 100 7.10 10.37 12.74
CA ARG A 100 8.44 10.48 12.16
C ARG A 100 8.77 11.92 11.77
N LYS A 101 7.83 12.63 11.14
CA LYS A 101 8.01 14.04 10.75
C LYS A 101 8.15 14.95 11.96
N ASN A 102 7.33 14.74 13.00
CA ASN A 102 7.42 15.52 14.23
C ASN A 102 8.74 15.32 14.99
N ARG A 103 9.45 14.20 14.79
CA ARG A 103 10.77 13.95 15.38
C ARG A 103 11.94 14.55 14.59
N LEU A 104 11.68 14.98 13.35
CA LEU A 104 12.67 15.55 12.42
C LEU A 104 12.59 17.08 12.31
N ILE A 105 11.67 17.70 13.05
CA ILE A 105 11.47 19.15 13.19
C ILE A 105 11.82 19.51 14.63
#